data_AF-A0A0C9WRA6-F1
#
_entry.id   AF-A0A0C9WRA6-F1
#
_cell.length_a   1.000
_cell.length_b   1.000
_cell.length_c   1.000
_cell.angle_alpha   90.00
_cell.angle_beta   90.00
_cell.angle_gamma   90.00
#
_symmetry.space_group_name_H-M   'P 1'
#
loop_
_entity.id
_entity.type
_entity.pdbx_description
1 polymer ?
#
loop_
_entity_poly.entity_id
_entity_poly.type
_entity_poly.pdbx_seq_one_letter_code
_entity_poly.pdbx_strand_id
1 'polypeptide(L)'
;MTGHDTSRPPAGAANNEVPLDMSNSVAADTTNSSTEPRVTVEEDINRPKTPPSGPSAPKMTQIYAALQAISPTSQKLVRDTLTNTLKDMPSPDAILTPKLLFSITNETISATPTSNTGYGIHPFIISLAENGSHIPLSLFTTSATNLLHTSEASIPQKSVINRLTGLKRHIIDIKYFQGEDSMDIGDWHEAWTRYHRFVETHGDKDSVIRWKKHHEFLAEQDNLKRNFAAILKFDIETRTKYNLTPSPHDEDSYRRRFEAIKLEVLQAEILAARPISDVESNNNTVSFSSWKGKSRYAPYNHRDADSSSRQSGSRTENVVASSNNHSFRSSGASSTNTPICLICQREHRFATCQESITQAGKQTTAKYDNRKLVRRSDGGVICIAFNLNRLSICSKSHSDHHICSFCGASDHGACSRKCI
;
A
#
# COMPACT_ATOMS: atom_id res chain seq x y z
N MET A 1 -41.05 67.79 27.14
CA MET A 1 -39.65 67.31 27.19
C MET A 1 -39.66 65.82 26.93
N THR A 2 -39.41 65.43 25.68
CA THR A 2 -39.40 64.03 25.21
C THR A 2 -38.48 64.02 23.98
N GLY A 3 -37.30 63.41 24.11
CA GLY A 3 -36.29 63.33 23.04
C GLY A 3 -36.30 61.95 22.40
N HIS A 4 -36.32 61.92 21.07
CA HIS A 4 -36.43 60.68 20.27
C HIS A 4 -35.07 60.04 19.95
N ASP A 5 -35.13 58.75 19.64
CA ASP A 5 -34.07 57.94 19.03
C ASP A 5 -33.38 58.59 17.83
N THR A 6 -32.10 58.24 17.63
CA THR A 6 -31.36 58.48 16.38
C THR A 6 -30.67 57.20 15.90
N SER A 7 -31.27 56.55 14.89
CA SER A 7 -30.65 55.43 14.16
C SER A 7 -29.62 55.91 13.13
N ARG A 8 -28.58 55.10 12.88
CA ARG A 8 -27.44 55.44 12.00
C ARG A 8 -27.18 54.35 10.93
N PRO A 9 -27.20 54.67 9.62
CA PRO A 9 -26.72 53.82 8.51
C PRO A 9 -25.21 54.10 8.22
N PRO A 10 -24.44 53.37 7.37
CA PRO A 10 -24.69 52.95 5.95
C PRO A 10 -24.57 51.40 5.77
N ALA A 11 -24.40 50.75 4.60
CA ALA A 11 -24.12 51.11 3.18
C ALA A 11 -24.82 50.07 2.25
N GLY A 12 -24.77 50.05 0.90
CA GLY A 12 -24.04 50.82 -0.12
C GLY A 12 -23.18 49.91 -1.04
N ALA A 13 -23.79 49.27 -2.04
CA ALA A 13 -23.10 48.45 -3.05
C ALA A 13 -23.77 48.60 -4.44
N ALA A 14 -22.99 48.53 -5.52
CA ALA A 14 -23.33 49.12 -6.82
C ALA A 14 -24.02 48.17 -7.82
N ASN A 15 -24.87 48.75 -8.68
CA ASN A 15 -25.34 48.16 -9.92
C ASN A 15 -24.33 48.44 -11.05
N ASN A 16 -24.11 47.47 -11.94
CA ASN A 16 -23.46 47.66 -13.23
C ASN A 16 -24.33 47.02 -14.32
N GLU A 17 -25.04 47.86 -15.09
CA GLU A 17 -25.63 47.49 -16.37
C GLU A 17 -24.66 47.87 -17.50
N VAL A 18 -24.44 46.98 -18.47
CA VAL A 18 -23.78 47.27 -19.76
C VAL A 18 -24.51 46.44 -20.84
N PRO A 19 -24.77 46.98 -22.06
CA PRO A 19 -25.93 46.56 -22.86
C PRO A 19 -25.62 45.61 -24.03
N LEU A 20 -26.70 45.30 -24.75
CA LEU A 20 -26.82 44.48 -25.96
C LEU A 20 -26.15 45.05 -27.22
N ASP A 21 -25.97 44.13 -28.18
CA ASP A 21 -25.95 44.29 -29.64
C ASP A 21 -24.63 44.73 -30.31
N MET A 22 -24.07 43.81 -31.10
CA MET A 22 -23.77 44.09 -32.52
C MET A 22 -23.91 42.80 -33.33
N SER A 23 -24.89 42.78 -34.23
CA SER A 23 -24.99 41.83 -35.34
C SER A 23 -23.92 42.09 -36.40
N ASN A 24 -23.40 41.04 -37.03
CA ASN A 24 -23.00 41.11 -38.44
C ASN A 24 -22.85 39.72 -39.07
N SER A 25 -23.08 39.63 -40.39
CA SER A 25 -23.19 38.39 -41.14
C SER A 25 -22.62 38.53 -42.57
N VAL A 26 -22.52 37.37 -43.25
CA VAL A 26 -22.35 37.18 -44.71
C VAL A 26 -20.92 37.05 -45.28
N ALA A 27 -20.75 35.94 -46.04
CA ALA A 27 -19.79 35.67 -47.12
C ALA A 27 -18.27 35.58 -46.80
N ALA A 28 -17.44 34.95 -47.63
CA ALA A 28 -17.59 33.80 -48.56
C ALA A 28 -16.17 33.46 -49.08
N ASP A 29 -15.93 32.21 -49.47
CA ASP A 29 -14.74 31.71 -50.20
C ASP A 29 -13.32 32.00 -49.63
N THR A 30 -12.46 30.98 -49.64
CA THR A 30 -11.34 30.89 -50.59
C THR A 30 -10.54 29.61 -50.33
N THR A 31 -10.29 28.87 -51.39
CA THR A 31 -9.42 27.69 -51.46
C THR A 31 -7.94 28.03 -51.19
N ASN A 32 -7.27 27.22 -50.37
CA ASN A 32 -5.83 26.90 -50.44
C ASN A 32 -5.58 25.72 -49.46
N SER A 33 -5.26 24.51 -49.90
CA SER A 33 -4.03 24.11 -50.61
C SER A 33 -2.78 24.52 -49.85
N SER A 34 -2.41 23.73 -48.83
CA SER A 34 -1.10 23.79 -48.20
C SER A 34 -0.44 22.41 -48.26
N THR A 35 0.59 22.35 -49.09
CA THR A 35 1.39 21.17 -49.44
C THR A 35 2.18 20.65 -48.23
N GLU A 36 1.96 19.40 -47.82
CA GLU A 36 2.92 18.71 -46.93
C GLU A 36 4.17 18.29 -47.72
N PRO A 37 5.39 18.55 -47.22
CA PRO A 37 6.61 18.09 -47.87
C PRO A 37 6.80 16.59 -47.61
N ARG A 38 6.60 15.78 -48.65
CA ARG A 38 6.96 14.36 -48.69
C ARG A 38 8.47 14.20 -48.50
N VAL A 39 8.90 13.83 -47.30
CA VAL A 39 10.30 13.48 -47.02
C VAL A 39 10.58 12.09 -47.61
N THR A 40 11.27 12.06 -48.74
CA THR A 40 11.86 10.84 -49.29
C THR A 40 13.14 10.52 -48.52
N VAL A 41 13.15 9.45 -47.72
CA VAL A 41 14.38 8.85 -47.19
C VAL A 41 14.67 7.62 -48.03
N GLU A 42 15.66 7.73 -48.91
CA GLU A 42 16.25 6.57 -49.57
C GLU A 42 17.28 5.89 -48.64
N GLU A 43 17.46 4.61 -48.91
CA GLU A 43 18.39 3.61 -48.36
C GLU A 43 19.56 4.10 -47.48
N ASP A 44 19.80 3.40 -46.34
CA ASP A 44 20.97 2.53 -46.34
C ASP A 44 20.85 1.27 -45.45
N ILE A 45 21.48 0.25 -45.99
CA ILE A 45 21.65 -1.14 -45.59
C ILE A 45 22.25 -1.29 -44.19
N ASN A 46 21.59 -2.03 -43.29
CA ASN A 46 22.25 -3.01 -42.40
C ASN A 46 21.22 -3.86 -41.61
N ARG A 47 20.64 -4.88 -42.27
CA ARG A 47 19.89 -5.93 -41.57
C ARG A 47 20.81 -7.12 -41.30
N PRO A 48 20.97 -7.59 -40.05
CA PRO A 48 21.78 -8.77 -39.76
C PRO A 48 21.25 -9.99 -40.54
N LYS A 49 22.14 -10.69 -41.24
CA LYS A 49 21.81 -11.96 -41.91
C LYS A 49 21.33 -12.97 -40.88
N THR A 50 20.12 -13.48 -41.04
CA THR A 50 19.67 -14.69 -40.35
C THR A 50 20.63 -15.85 -40.66
N PRO A 51 20.99 -16.68 -39.67
CA PRO A 51 21.83 -17.84 -39.92
C PRO A 51 21.13 -18.82 -40.87
N PRO A 52 21.89 -19.59 -41.67
CA PRO A 52 21.30 -20.57 -42.57
C PRO A 52 20.49 -21.59 -41.77
N SER A 53 19.27 -21.90 -42.23
CA SER A 53 18.44 -22.95 -41.66
C SER A 53 19.20 -24.27 -41.69
N GLY A 54 19.49 -24.82 -40.51
CA GLY A 54 20.09 -26.16 -40.38
C GLY A 54 19.24 -27.23 -41.09
N PRO A 55 19.83 -28.39 -41.40
CA PRO A 55 19.13 -29.45 -42.12
C PRO A 55 17.82 -29.80 -41.40
N SER A 56 16.71 -29.70 -42.14
CA SER A 56 15.37 -30.07 -41.65
C SER A 56 15.43 -31.48 -41.08
N ALA A 57 14.97 -31.65 -39.83
CA ALA A 57 14.92 -32.95 -39.20
C ALA A 57 14.20 -33.96 -40.12
N PRO A 58 14.77 -35.17 -40.34
CA PRO A 58 14.22 -36.11 -41.29
C PRO A 58 12.77 -36.44 -40.91
N LYS A 59 11.84 -36.17 -41.83
CA LYS A 59 10.42 -36.46 -41.61
C LYS A 59 10.29 -37.96 -41.34
N MET A 60 9.46 -38.34 -40.37
CA MET A 60 9.28 -39.72 -39.90
C MET A 60 9.13 -40.76 -41.05
N THR A 61 8.48 -40.35 -42.14
CA THR A 61 8.33 -41.12 -43.39
C THR A 61 9.65 -41.55 -44.04
N GLN A 62 10.70 -40.72 -44.01
CA GLN A 62 12.03 -41.04 -44.53
C GLN A 62 12.76 -42.07 -43.66
N ILE A 63 12.57 -42.00 -42.33
CA ILE A 63 13.11 -42.98 -41.39
C ILE A 63 12.47 -44.35 -41.63
N TYR A 64 11.15 -44.39 -41.83
CA TYR A 64 10.43 -45.61 -42.20
C TYR A 64 10.90 -46.21 -43.53
N ALA A 65 11.13 -45.38 -44.56
CA ALA A 65 11.65 -45.85 -45.85
C ALA A 65 13.06 -46.45 -45.72
N ALA A 66 13.96 -45.80 -44.96
CA ALA A 66 15.30 -46.32 -44.69
C ALA A 66 15.26 -47.64 -43.88
N LEU A 67 14.35 -47.78 -42.93
CA LEU A 67 14.12 -49.01 -42.18
C LEU A 67 13.58 -50.16 -43.04
N GLN A 68 12.86 -49.88 -44.13
CA GLN A 68 12.40 -50.90 -45.07
C GLN A 68 13.50 -51.37 -46.03
N ALA A 69 14.51 -50.53 -46.29
CA ALA A 69 15.63 -50.85 -47.19
C ALA A 69 16.69 -51.79 -46.59
N ILE A 70 16.72 -51.96 -45.26
CA ILE A 70 17.64 -52.88 -44.57
C ILE A 70 17.06 -54.31 -44.46
N SER A 71 17.96 -55.30 -44.37
CA SER A 71 17.58 -56.73 -44.33
C SER A 71 16.64 -57.06 -43.16
N PRO A 72 15.76 -58.08 -43.27
CA PRO A 72 14.83 -58.45 -42.19
C PRO A 72 15.53 -58.75 -40.85
N THR A 73 16.71 -59.37 -40.89
CA THR A 73 17.52 -59.67 -39.71
C THR A 73 18.05 -58.39 -39.05
N SER A 74 18.50 -57.42 -39.86
CA SER A 74 18.90 -56.09 -39.40
C SER A 74 17.72 -55.29 -38.83
N GLN A 75 16.54 -55.37 -39.46
CA GLN A 75 15.32 -54.73 -38.94
C GLN A 75 14.95 -55.28 -37.56
N LYS A 76 15.06 -56.60 -37.35
CA LYS A 76 14.83 -57.21 -36.04
C LYS A 76 15.81 -56.65 -35.00
N LEU A 77 17.12 -56.67 -35.29
CA LEU A 77 18.13 -56.16 -34.38
C LEU A 77 17.92 -54.67 -34.02
N VAL A 78 17.56 -53.84 -35.00
CA VAL A 78 17.25 -52.42 -34.77
C VAL A 78 15.97 -52.24 -33.94
N ARG A 79 14.90 -53.01 -34.19
CA ARG A 79 13.69 -52.99 -33.36
C ARG A 79 13.99 -53.42 -31.93
N ASP A 80 14.68 -54.54 -31.73
CA ASP A 80 15.02 -55.09 -30.42
C ASP A 80 15.94 -54.12 -29.64
N THR A 81 16.88 -53.45 -30.32
CA THR A 81 17.74 -52.42 -29.70
C THR A 81 16.95 -51.18 -29.30
N LEU A 82 16.02 -50.73 -30.14
CA LEU A 82 15.18 -49.56 -29.87
C LEU A 82 14.18 -49.83 -28.73
N THR A 83 13.56 -51.00 -28.68
CA THR A 83 12.62 -51.37 -27.60
C THR A 83 13.33 -51.58 -26.26
N ASN A 84 14.58 -52.06 -26.26
CA ASN A 84 15.37 -52.19 -25.04
C ASN A 84 15.91 -50.82 -24.56
N THR A 85 16.41 -49.95 -25.44
CA THR A 85 16.84 -48.59 -25.04
C THR A 85 15.69 -47.69 -24.58
N LEU A 86 14.46 -47.89 -25.09
CA LEU A 86 13.26 -47.22 -24.57
C LEU A 86 12.78 -47.78 -23.22
N LYS A 87 13.24 -48.97 -22.80
CA LYS A 87 12.85 -49.60 -21.53
C LYS A 87 13.70 -49.13 -20.35
N ASP A 88 14.97 -48.82 -20.59
CA ASP A 88 15.93 -48.39 -19.57
C ASP A 88 16.11 -46.85 -19.50
N MET A 89 15.41 -46.09 -20.35
CA MET A 89 15.23 -44.66 -20.16
C MET A 89 14.31 -44.41 -18.95
N PRO A 90 14.78 -43.73 -17.88
CA PRO A 90 13.90 -43.36 -16.78
C PRO A 90 12.79 -42.47 -17.33
N SER A 91 11.53 -42.84 -17.08
CA SER A 91 10.37 -42.18 -17.68
C SER A 91 10.43 -40.67 -17.48
N PRO A 92 10.50 -39.85 -18.56
CA PRO A 92 10.54 -38.40 -18.44
C PRO A 92 9.22 -37.82 -17.88
N ASP A 93 8.17 -38.63 -17.79
CA ASP A 93 6.85 -38.24 -17.28
C ASP A 93 6.71 -38.43 -15.75
N ALA A 94 7.81 -38.69 -15.03
CA ALA A 94 7.91 -38.38 -13.60
C ALA A 94 8.05 -36.87 -13.32
N ILE A 95 7.51 -36.02 -14.21
CA ILE A 95 7.12 -34.66 -13.87
C ILE A 95 6.15 -34.79 -12.70
N LEU A 96 6.56 -34.31 -11.54
CA LEU A 96 5.73 -34.17 -10.35
C LEU A 96 4.63 -33.14 -10.66
N THR A 97 3.58 -33.57 -11.38
CA THR A 97 2.36 -32.80 -11.54
C THR A 97 1.86 -32.52 -10.13
N PRO A 98 1.78 -31.23 -9.72
CA PRO A 98 1.46 -30.89 -8.34
C PRO A 98 0.10 -31.50 -8.02
N LYS A 99 0.07 -32.39 -7.03
CA LYS A 99 -1.13 -33.12 -6.64
C LYS A 99 -2.20 -32.11 -6.24
N LEU A 100 -3.11 -31.82 -7.17
CA LEU A 100 -4.23 -30.91 -6.97
C LEU A 100 -5.02 -31.40 -5.76
N LEU A 101 -4.98 -30.62 -4.68
CA LEU A 101 -5.67 -30.94 -3.43
C LEU A 101 -7.20 -30.91 -3.60
N PHE A 102 -7.67 -30.17 -4.62
CA PHE A 102 -9.06 -30.02 -5.00
C PHE A 102 -9.17 -30.16 -6.52
N SER A 103 -10.18 -30.89 -6.99
CA SER A 103 -10.49 -31.06 -8.42
C SER A 103 -11.99 -30.98 -8.61
N ILE A 104 -12.43 -30.18 -9.58
CA ILE A 104 -13.85 -30.01 -9.95
C ILE A 104 -14.50 -31.35 -10.31
N THR A 105 -13.73 -32.31 -10.84
CA THR A 105 -14.20 -33.69 -11.13
C THR A 105 -14.68 -34.45 -9.90
N ASN A 106 -14.30 -34.01 -8.70
CA ASN A 106 -14.61 -34.65 -7.42
C ASN A 106 -15.64 -33.84 -6.61
N GLU A 107 -16.14 -32.72 -7.16
CA GLU A 107 -17.16 -31.90 -6.52
C GLU A 107 -18.55 -32.48 -6.82
N THR A 108 -19.24 -32.94 -5.78
CA THR A 108 -20.65 -33.34 -5.89
C THR A 108 -21.52 -32.08 -5.98
N ILE A 109 -22.27 -31.93 -7.09
CA ILE A 109 -23.24 -30.84 -7.25
C ILE A 109 -24.28 -30.95 -6.13
N SER A 110 -24.31 -29.95 -5.25
CA SER A 110 -25.31 -29.89 -4.18
C SER A 110 -26.69 -29.65 -4.77
N ALA A 111 -27.58 -30.66 -4.66
CA ALA A 111 -28.93 -30.61 -5.24
C ALA A 111 -29.87 -29.64 -4.50
N THR A 112 -29.49 -29.17 -3.31
CA THR A 112 -30.19 -28.06 -2.66
C THR A 112 -29.78 -26.75 -3.33
N PRO A 113 -30.72 -25.97 -3.90
CA PRO A 113 -30.48 -24.57 -4.17
C PRO A 113 -30.33 -23.88 -2.80
N THR A 114 -29.10 -23.80 -2.30
CA THR A 114 -28.78 -23.05 -1.09
C THR A 114 -29.33 -21.65 -1.30
N SER A 115 -30.30 -21.29 -0.47
CA SER A 115 -31.18 -20.15 -0.72
C SER A 115 -30.33 -18.92 -0.90
N ASN A 116 -30.20 -18.46 -2.15
CA ASN A 116 -29.40 -17.29 -2.50
C ASN A 116 -30.23 -16.04 -2.16
N THR A 117 -30.57 -15.90 -0.87
CA THR A 117 -31.24 -14.77 -0.23
C THR A 117 -30.32 -13.55 -0.13
N GLY A 118 -29.19 -13.57 -0.86
CA GLY A 118 -28.43 -12.38 -1.19
C GLY A 118 -29.29 -11.46 -2.03
N TYR A 119 -29.94 -10.50 -1.36
CA TYR A 119 -30.54 -9.32 -1.96
C TYR A 119 -29.68 -8.81 -3.13
N GLY A 120 -30.29 -8.68 -4.31
CA GLY A 120 -29.63 -8.11 -5.48
C GLY A 120 -29.23 -6.65 -5.25
N ILE A 121 -28.44 -6.10 -6.18
CA ILE A 121 -28.09 -4.68 -6.13
C ILE A 121 -29.37 -3.84 -6.18
N HIS A 122 -29.59 -3.00 -5.16
CA HIS A 122 -30.82 -2.22 -5.05
C HIS A 122 -30.91 -1.17 -6.18
N PRO A 123 -32.09 -0.93 -6.79
CA PRO A 123 -32.24 0.05 -7.88
C PRO A 123 -31.75 1.47 -7.53
N PHE A 124 -31.78 1.87 -6.26
CA PHE A 124 -31.22 3.15 -5.81
C PHE A 124 -29.71 3.29 -6.03
N ILE A 125 -28.94 2.20 -5.94
CA ILE A 125 -27.50 2.19 -6.22
C ILE A 125 -27.25 2.41 -7.73
N ILE A 126 -28.07 1.78 -8.57
CA ILE A 126 -28.04 1.98 -10.03
C ILE A 126 -28.41 3.44 -10.37
N SER A 127 -29.43 4.00 -9.72
CA SER A 127 -29.81 5.41 -9.88
C SER A 127 -28.69 6.38 -9.48
N LEU A 128 -27.91 6.11 -8.43
CA LEU A 128 -26.72 6.92 -8.11
C LEU A 128 -25.72 6.91 -9.28
N ALA A 129 -25.44 5.73 -9.84
CA ALA A 129 -24.52 5.53 -10.96
C ALA A 129 -24.97 6.30 -12.22
N GLU A 130 -26.24 6.14 -12.63
CA GLU A 130 -26.83 6.83 -13.79
C GLU A 130 -26.81 8.36 -13.67
N ASN A 131 -26.77 8.87 -12.43
CA ASN A 131 -26.69 10.30 -12.15
C ASN A 131 -25.23 10.81 -11.99
N GLY A 132 -24.22 9.97 -12.25
CA GLY A 132 -22.81 10.31 -12.07
C GLY A 132 -22.45 10.67 -10.63
N SER A 133 -23.27 10.24 -9.66
CA SER A 133 -23.04 10.48 -8.24
C SER A 133 -22.10 9.43 -7.69
N HIS A 134 -21.11 9.85 -6.90
CA HIS A 134 -20.20 8.91 -6.26
C HIS A 134 -21.00 7.94 -5.37
N ILE A 135 -20.69 6.65 -5.50
CA ILE A 135 -21.32 5.56 -4.77
C ILE A 135 -20.34 5.09 -3.69
N PRO A 136 -20.59 5.41 -2.41
CA PRO A 136 -19.77 4.91 -1.31
C PRO A 136 -19.81 3.40 -1.24
N LEU A 137 -18.69 2.77 -0.90
CA LEU A 137 -18.63 1.34 -0.67
C LEU A 137 -19.53 0.92 0.51
N SER A 138 -19.81 1.80 1.48
CA SER A 138 -20.67 1.48 2.63
C SER A 138 -22.10 1.09 2.24
N LEU A 139 -22.59 1.54 1.07
CA LEU A 139 -23.89 1.11 0.50
C LEU A 139 -23.92 -0.37 0.09
N PHE A 140 -22.76 -1.01 -0.06
CA PHE A 140 -22.62 -2.41 -0.47
C PHE A 140 -22.43 -3.38 0.71
N THR A 141 -22.45 -2.90 1.96
CA THR A 141 -22.45 -3.76 3.16
C THR A 141 -23.76 -4.54 3.30
N THR A 142 -23.76 -5.64 4.06
CA THR A 142 -25.00 -6.35 4.46
C THR A 142 -25.97 -5.41 5.16
N SER A 143 -25.46 -4.59 6.09
CA SER A 143 -26.28 -3.65 6.87
C SER A 143 -27.02 -2.65 5.97
N ALA A 144 -26.29 -1.96 5.07
CA ALA A 144 -26.90 -1.03 4.13
C ALA A 144 -27.82 -1.72 3.12
N THR A 145 -27.47 -2.92 2.65
CA THR A 145 -28.34 -3.68 1.73
C THR A 145 -29.65 -4.07 2.39
N ASN A 146 -29.61 -4.57 3.64
CA ASN A 146 -30.81 -4.91 4.38
C ASN A 146 -31.69 -3.66 4.58
N LEU A 147 -31.10 -2.53 5.00
CA LEU A 147 -31.82 -1.26 5.17
C LEU A 147 -32.50 -0.79 3.88
N LEU A 148 -31.79 -0.88 2.74
CA LEU A 148 -32.34 -0.56 1.41
C LEU A 148 -33.57 -1.39 1.07
N HIS A 149 -33.51 -2.72 1.25
CA HIS A 149 -34.59 -3.63 0.87
C HIS A 149 -35.73 -3.75 1.90
N THR A 150 -35.50 -3.48 3.20
CA THR A 150 -36.54 -3.55 4.24
C THR A 150 -37.23 -2.23 4.52
N SER A 151 -36.58 -1.10 4.25
CA SER A 151 -36.98 0.22 4.75
C SER A 151 -36.98 1.28 3.66
N GLU A 152 -37.14 0.87 2.40
CA GLU A 152 -37.06 1.71 1.20
C GLU A 152 -37.84 3.03 1.33
N ALA A 153 -39.10 2.96 1.80
CA ALA A 153 -39.99 4.11 1.93
C ALA A 153 -39.59 5.14 3.00
N SER A 154 -38.70 4.79 3.93
CA SER A 154 -38.20 5.72 4.97
C SER A 154 -36.86 6.37 4.62
N ILE A 155 -36.20 5.94 3.54
CA ILE A 155 -34.87 6.46 3.17
C ILE A 155 -35.04 7.86 2.54
N PRO A 156 -34.44 8.91 3.10
CA PRO A 156 -34.57 10.26 2.57
C PRO A 156 -33.95 10.35 1.17
N GLN A 157 -34.64 11.04 0.26
CA GLN A 157 -34.17 11.30 -1.09
C GLN A 157 -33.97 12.79 -1.32
N LYS A 158 -32.95 13.14 -2.10
CA LYS A 158 -32.63 14.50 -2.53
C LYS A 158 -32.72 14.63 -4.04
N SER A 159 -33.14 15.79 -4.52
CA SER A 159 -33.09 16.09 -5.95
C SER A 159 -31.68 16.46 -6.39
N VAL A 160 -31.20 15.87 -7.47
CA VAL A 160 -29.93 16.20 -8.13
C VAL A 160 -30.17 16.40 -9.63
N ILE A 161 -29.45 17.35 -10.22
CA ILE A 161 -29.43 17.56 -11.67
C ILE A 161 -28.42 16.57 -12.27
N ASN A 162 -28.90 15.66 -13.11
CA ASN A 162 -28.07 14.70 -13.81
C ASN A 162 -27.12 15.42 -14.77
N ARG A 163 -25.80 15.22 -14.61
CA ARG A 163 -24.77 15.96 -15.39
C ARG A 163 -24.82 15.68 -16.89
N LEU A 164 -25.30 14.51 -17.32
CA LEU A 164 -25.32 14.09 -18.72
C LEU A 164 -26.61 14.51 -19.44
N THR A 165 -27.74 14.50 -18.74
CA THR A 165 -29.07 14.77 -19.32
C THR A 165 -29.66 16.13 -18.95
N GLY A 166 -29.11 16.82 -17.96
CA GLY A 166 -29.64 18.07 -17.42
C GLY A 166 -30.97 17.90 -16.64
N LEU A 167 -31.51 16.69 -16.55
CA LEU A 167 -32.79 16.42 -15.90
C LEU A 167 -32.64 16.35 -14.38
N LYS A 168 -33.62 16.93 -13.67
CA LYS A 168 -33.76 16.77 -12.21
C LYS A 168 -34.26 15.36 -11.91
N ARG A 169 -33.43 14.55 -11.24
CA ARG A 169 -33.80 13.23 -10.72
C ARG A 169 -33.78 13.23 -9.19
N HIS A 170 -34.49 12.30 -8.58
CA HIS A 170 -34.40 12.03 -7.15
C HIS A 170 -33.47 10.84 -6.92
N ILE A 171 -32.53 10.99 -5.98
CA ILE A 171 -31.57 9.97 -5.56
C ILE A 171 -31.58 9.87 -4.03
N ILE A 172 -31.19 8.72 -3.48
CA ILE A 172 -31.04 8.56 -2.03
C ILE A 172 -30.02 9.54 -1.44
N ASP A 173 -30.28 10.05 -0.25
CA ASP A 173 -29.27 10.81 0.48
C ASP A 173 -28.31 9.87 1.21
N ILE A 174 -27.13 9.73 0.62
CA ILE A 174 -25.96 9.00 1.14
C ILE A 174 -25.70 9.27 2.63
N LYS A 175 -25.97 10.48 3.14
CA LYS A 175 -25.78 10.86 4.55
C LYS A 175 -26.61 10.04 5.55
N TYR A 176 -27.62 9.32 5.09
CA TYR A 176 -28.44 8.43 5.92
C TYR A 176 -27.73 7.12 6.28
N PHE A 177 -26.67 6.77 5.56
CA PHE A 177 -25.90 5.55 5.74
C PHE A 177 -24.60 5.81 6.52
N GLN A 178 -23.99 4.75 7.03
CA GLN A 178 -22.71 4.84 7.75
C GLN A 178 -21.61 5.46 6.87
N GLY A 179 -20.83 6.37 7.47
CA GLY A 179 -19.67 6.99 6.83
C GLY A 179 -18.63 5.95 6.43
N GLU A 180 -18.22 5.99 5.16
CA GLU A 180 -17.30 5.01 4.56
C GLU A 180 -15.91 5.03 5.24
N ASP A 181 -15.54 6.15 5.86
CA ASP A 181 -14.34 6.38 6.67
C ASP A 181 -14.34 5.63 8.02
N SER A 182 -15.51 5.21 8.49
CA SER A 182 -15.70 4.44 9.74
C SER A 182 -15.93 2.93 9.53
N MET A 183 -15.78 2.45 8.29
CA MET A 183 -15.90 1.05 7.94
C MET A 183 -14.78 0.21 8.56
N ASP A 184 -15.03 -1.06 8.87
CA ASP A 184 -13.99 -2.00 9.27
C ASP A 184 -13.50 -2.92 8.13
N ILE A 185 -12.49 -3.75 8.40
CA ILE A 185 -11.84 -4.62 7.40
C ILE A 185 -12.80 -5.70 6.86
N GLY A 186 -13.70 -6.20 7.72
CA GLY A 186 -14.68 -7.23 7.36
C GLY A 186 -15.77 -6.64 6.46
N ASP A 187 -16.36 -5.52 6.89
CA ASP A 187 -17.34 -4.76 6.09
C ASP A 187 -16.75 -4.34 4.74
N TRP A 188 -15.48 -3.93 4.70
CA TRP A 188 -14.78 -3.53 3.48
C TRP A 188 -14.63 -4.67 2.47
N HIS A 189 -14.20 -5.86 2.89
CA HIS A 189 -14.13 -7.03 2.01
C HIS A 189 -15.52 -7.52 1.58
N GLU A 190 -16.51 -7.48 2.47
CA GLU A 190 -17.89 -7.89 2.18
C GLU A 190 -18.50 -6.96 1.11
N ALA A 191 -18.35 -5.65 1.31
CA ALA A 191 -18.83 -4.63 0.40
C ALA A 191 -18.09 -4.66 -0.95
N TRP A 192 -16.77 -4.88 -0.97
CA TRP A 192 -16.03 -5.10 -2.21
C TRP A 192 -16.52 -6.30 -3.02
N THR A 193 -16.93 -7.37 -2.34
CA THR A 193 -17.48 -8.57 -2.99
C THR A 193 -18.79 -8.25 -3.72
N ARG A 194 -19.65 -7.40 -3.14
CA ARG A 194 -20.88 -6.93 -3.83
C ARG A 194 -20.60 -5.86 -4.88
N TYR A 195 -19.64 -4.97 -4.63
CA TYR A 195 -19.21 -3.94 -5.59
C TYR A 195 -18.64 -4.57 -6.87
N HIS A 196 -17.86 -5.64 -6.77
CA HIS A 196 -17.42 -6.42 -7.94
C HIS A 196 -18.61 -6.90 -8.79
N ARG A 197 -19.63 -7.52 -8.18
CA ARG A 197 -20.84 -7.96 -8.91
C ARG A 197 -21.59 -6.79 -9.58
N PHE A 198 -21.65 -5.63 -8.92
CA PHE A 198 -22.23 -4.43 -9.49
C PHE A 198 -21.45 -3.93 -10.72
N VAL A 199 -20.13 -3.80 -10.63
CA VAL A 199 -19.29 -3.39 -11.77
C VAL A 199 -19.31 -4.43 -12.89
N GLU A 200 -19.38 -5.74 -12.58
CA GLU A 200 -19.54 -6.80 -13.58
C GLU A 200 -20.89 -6.76 -14.31
N THR A 201 -21.93 -6.25 -13.66
CA THR A 201 -23.28 -6.17 -14.23
C THR A 201 -23.53 -4.86 -15.00
N HIS A 202 -22.93 -3.75 -14.55
CA HIS A 202 -23.25 -2.39 -15.04
C HIS A 202 -22.04 -1.63 -15.62
N GLY A 203 -20.82 -2.13 -15.48
CA GLY A 203 -19.60 -1.52 -15.99
C GLY A 203 -19.12 -2.12 -17.31
N ASP A 204 -18.24 -1.39 -17.99
CA ASP A 204 -17.48 -1.92 -19.13
C ASP A 204 -16.35 -2.88 -18.65
N LYS A 205 -15.80 -3.66 -19.59
CA LYS A 205 -14.78 -4.67 -19.28
C LYS A 205 -13.50 -4.08 -18.69
N ASP A 206 -13.10 -2.89 -19.11
CA ASP A 206 -11.87 -2.26 -18.64
C ASP A 206 -12.07 -1.69 -17.23
N SER A 207 -13.25 -1.14 -16.92
CA SER A 207 -13.67 -0.78 -15.57
C SER A 207 -13.72 -1.99 -14.63
N VAL A 208 -14.24 -3.15 -15.08
CA VAL A 208 -14.20 -4.40 -14.28
C VAL A 208 -12.76 -4.80 -13.97
N ILE A 209 -11.88 -4.83 -14.97
CA ILE A 209 -10.47 -5.20 -14.79
C ILE A 209 -9.74 -4.20 -13.88
N ARG A 210 -9.98 -2.90 -14.05
CA ARG A 210 -9.41 -1.83 -13.21
C ARG A 210 -9.80 -2.01 -11.75
N TRP A 211 -11.09 -2.20 -11.46
CA TRP A 211 -11.56 -2.27 -10.07
C TRP A 211 -11.14 -3.55 -9.36
N LYS A 212 -11.07 -4.68 -10.08
CA LYS A 212 -10.47 -5.92 -9.54
C LYS A 212 -9.00 -5.72 -9.16
N LYS A 213 -8.17 -5.20 -10.08
CA LYS A 213 -6.75 -4.91 -9.82
C LYS A 213 -6.53 -3.92 -8.68
N HIS A 214 -7.40 -2.92 -8.55
CA HIS A 214 -7.36 -1.96 -7.45
C HIS A 214 -7.67 -2.63 -6.10
N HIS A 215 -8.71 -3.45 -6.00
CA HIS A 215 -9.01 -4.21 -4.78
C HIS A 215 -7.92 -5.24 -4.45
N GLU A 216 -7.42 -5.98 -5.44
CA GLU A 216 -6.29 -6.91 -5.32
C GLU A 216 -5.05 -6.20 -4.75
N PHE A 217 -4.64 -5.08 -5.36
CA PHE A 217 -3.52 -4.27 -4.88
C PHE A 217 -3.69 -3.83 -3.42
N LEU A 218 -4.90 -3.46 -2.99
CA LEU A 218 -5.17 -3.04 -1.61
C LEU A 218 -5.23 -4.20 -0.61
N ALA A 219 -5.77 -5.35 -1.03
CA ALA A 219 -5.82 -6.56 -0.21
C ALA A 219 -4.44 -7.21 0.00
N GLU A 220 -3.53 -7.08 -0.98
CA GLU A 220 -2.14 -7.57 -0.92
C GLU A 220 -1.21 -6.72 -0.04
N GLN A 221 -1.70 -5.64 0.59
CA GLN A 221 -0.84 -4.75 1.38
C GLN A 221 -0.35 -5.37 2.69
N ASP A 222 0.97 -5.32 2.89
CA ASP A 222 1.64 -5.74 4.13
C ASP A 222 0.97 -5.15 5.37
N ASN A 223 0.76 -5.99 6.39
CA ASN A 223 0.15 -5.59 7.66
C ASN A 223 -1.21 -4.87 7.47
N LEU A 224 -2.09 -5.41 6.59
CA LEU A 224 -3.43 -4.89 6.28
C LEU A 224 -4.11 -4.18 7.48
N LYS A 225 -4.22 -4.87 8.62
CA LYS A 225 -4.84 -4.33 9.85
C LYS A 225 -4.21 -3.05 10.39
N ARG A 226 -2.89 -2.89 10.29
CA ARG A 226 -2.17 -1.67 10.73
C ARG A 226 -2.30 -0.54 9.72
N ASN A 227 -2.27 -0.87 8.43
CA ASN A 227 -2.32 0.12 7.34
C ASN A 227 -3.74 0.46 6.88
N PHE A 228 -4.77 -0.15 7.49
CA PHE A 228 -6.14 -0.12 6.97
C PHE A 228 -6.72 1.30 6.85
N ALA A 229 -6.45 2.20 7.80
CA ALA A 229 -6.90 3.59 7.69
C ALA A 229 -6.34 4.32 6.46
N ALA A 230 -5.09 4.02 6.05
CA ALA A 230 -4.50 4.56 4.83
C ALA A 230 -5.05 3.88 3.57
N ILE A 231 -5.31 2.57 3.63
CA ILE A 231 -5.93 1.78 2.55
C ILE A 231 -7.34 2.30 2.25
N LEU A 232 -8.19 2.40 3.27
CA LEU A 232 -9.56 2.89 3.17
C LEU A 232 -9.61 4.34 2.67
N LYS A 233 -8.75 5.23 3.19
CA LYS A 233 -8.65 6.62 2.72
C LYS A 233 -8.25 6.71 1.23
N PHE A 234 -7.27 5.91 0.78
CA PHE A 234 -6.86 5.88 -0.62
C PHE A 234 -7.91 5.24 -1.53
N ASP A 235 -8.63 4.23 -1.05
CA ASP A 235 -9.73 3.59 -1.74
C ASP A 235 -10.88 4.58 -2.04
N ILE A 236 -11.32 5.28 -0.99
CA ILE A 236 -12.32 6.36 -1.07
C ILE A 236 -11.86 7.46 -2.05
N GLU A 237 -10.62 7.94 -1.91
CA GLU A 237 -10.06 8.98 -2.80
C GLU A 237 -10.07 8.52 -4.27
N THR A 238 -9.63 7.29 -4.54
CA THR A 238 -9.54 6.75 -5.90
C THR A 238 -10.91 6.56 -6.53
N ARG A 239 -11.88 5.94 -5.82
CA ARG A 239 -13.27 5.82 -6.30
C ARG A 239 -13.94 7.17 -6.51
N THR A 240 -13.74 8.11 -5.59
CA THR A 240 -14.31 9.47 -5.69
C THR A 240 -13.75 10.21 -6.90
N LYS A 241 -12.41 10.21 -7.05
CA LYS A 241 -11.72 10.86 -8.17
C LYS A 241 -12.14 10.26 -9.51
N TYR A 242 -12.17 8.93 -9.64
CA TYR A 242 -12.59 8.26 -10.87
C TYR A 242 -14.04 8.60 -11.25
N ASN A 243 -14.96 8.60 -10.27
CA ASN A 243 -16.36 8.95 -10.54
C ASN A 243 -16.52 10.43 -10.98
N LEU A 244 -15.73 11.35 -10.42
CA LEU A 244 -15.79 12.76 -10.77
C LEU A 244 -15.13 13.08 -12.11
N THR A 245 -13.99 12.45 -12.40
CA THR A 245 -13.18 12.66 -13.59
C THR A 245 -12.49 11.35 -13.98
N PRO A 246 -13.13 10.49 -14.78
CA PRO A 246 -12.51 9.26 -15.29
C PRO A 246 -11.25 9.61 -16.09
N SER A 247 -10.11 9.01 -15.71
CA SER A 247 -8.84 9.18 -16.40
C SER A 247 -8.23 7.82 -16.75
N PRO A 248 -7.28 7.76 -17.72
CA PRO A 248 -6.39 6.62 -17.85
C PRO A 248 -5.70 6.29 -16.52
N HIS A 249 -5.35 5.02 -16.33
CA HIS A 249 -4.63 4.57 -15.14
C HIS A 249 -3.14 4.79 -15.34
N ASP A 250 -2.51 5.54 -14.43
CA ASP A 250 -1.06 5.70 -14.37
C ASP A 250 -0.53 5.03 -13.10
N GLU A 251 0.13 3.90 -13.27
CA GLU A 251 0.65 3.04 -12.21
C GLU A 251 1.63 3.77 -11.29
N ASP A 252 2.49 4.64 -11.85
CA ASP A 252 3.51 5.35 -11.09
C ASP A 252 2.92 6.48 -10.24
N SER A 253 1.94 7.23 -10.75
CA SER A 253 1.22 8.21 -9.93
C SER A 253 0.31 7.54 -8.90
N TYR A 254 -0.31 6.42 -9.25
CA TYR A 254 -1.16 5.64 -8.34
C TYR A 254 -0.36 5.14 -7.13
N ARG A 255 0.78 4.46 -7.34
CA ARG A 255 1.66 3.99 -6.26
C ARG A 255 2.25 5.12 -5.43
N ARG A 256 2.71 6.21 -6.06
CA ARG A 256 3.21 7.40 -5.33
C ARG A 256 2.12 8.04 -4.47
N ARG A 257 0.86 8.10 -4.94
CA ARG A 257 -0.24 8.65 -4.14
C ARG A 257 -0.58 7.76 -2.95
N PHE A 258 -0.59 6.44 -3.12
CA PHE A 258 -0.81 5.50 -2.02
C PHE A 258 0.24 5.64 -0.90
N GLU A 259 1.53 5.68 -1.25
CA GLU A 259 2.60 5.88 -0.26
C GLU A 259 2.53 7.28 0.40
N ALA A 260 2.12 8.32 -0.33
CA ALA A 260 1.87 9.63 0.26
C ALA A 260 0.74 9.58 1.31
N ILE A 261 -0.37 8.89 1.03
CA ILE A 261 -1.47 8.74 1.99
C ILE A 261 -1.05 7.91 3.21
N LYS A 262 -0.24 6.87 3.05
CA LYS A 262 0.36 6.13 4.19
C LYS A 262 1.19 7.04 5.10
N LEU A 263 1.99 7.94 4.52
CA LEU A 263 2.76 8.93 5.29
C LEU A 263 1.85 9.98 5.96
N GLU A 264 0.82 10.48 5.27
CA GLU A 264 -0.16 11.41 5.85
C GLU A 264 -0.88 10.82 7.07
N VAL A 265 -1.35 9.57 6.97
CA VAL A 265 -2.06 8.87 8.07
C VAL A 265 -1.11 8.60 9.23
N LEU A 266 0.08 8.07 8.97
CA LEU A 266 1.09 7.84 10.02
C LEU A 266 1.48 9.16 10.73
N GLN A 267 1.59 10.27 10.01
CA GLN A 267 1.86 11.58 10.59
C GLN A 267 0.68 12.06 11.47
N ALA A 268 -0.56 11.86 11.03
CA ALA A 268 -1.75 12.19 11.81
C ALA A 268 -1.83 11.36 13.11
N GLU A 269 -1.54 10.05 13.05
CA GLU A 269 -1.46 9.18 14.24
C GLU A 269 -0.40 9.66 15.23
N ILE A 270 0.81 10.02 14.76
CA ILE A 270 1.89 10.53 15.62
C ILE A 270 1.50 11.86 16.29
N LEU A 271 0.78 12.74 15.58
CA LEU A 271 0.29 14.00 16.15
C LEU A 271 -0.84 13.77 17.17
N ALA A 272 -1.76 12.85 16.90
CA ALA A 272 -2.86 12.50 17.80
C ALA A 272 -2.38 11.74 19.06
N ALA A 273 -1.32 10.95 18.95
CA ALA A 273 -0.71 10.22 20.07
C ALA A 273 0.18 11.10 20.97
N ARG A 274 0.43 12.36 20.60
CA ARG A 274 1.23 13.27 21.43
C ARG A 274 0.42 13.67 22.67
N PRO A 275 0.88 13.35 23.89
CA PRO A 275 0.11 13.64 25.10
C PRO A 275 -0.09 15.16 25.28
N ILE A 276 -1.29 15.53 25.74
CA ILE A 276 -1.73 16.93 25.94
C ILE A 276 -1.08 17.54 27.22
N SER A 277 -0.07 16.87 27.81
CA SER A 277 0.46 17.12 29.16
C SER A 277 1.16 18.45 29.39
N ASP A 278 1.49 19.20 28.33
CA ASP A 278 2.44 20.33 28.42
C ASP A 278 1.78 21.72 28.31
N VAL A 279 0.43 21.81 28.22
CA VAL A 279 -0.27 23.08 27.90
C VAL A 279 -0.86 23.81 29.12
N GLU A 280 -1.16 23.12 30.23
CA GLU A 280 -1.88 23.71 31.39
C GLU A 280 -1.00 24.08 32.61
N SER A 281 0.29 24.36 32.44
CA SER A 281 1.18 24.74 33.56
C SER A 281 1.91 26.08 33.42
N ASN A 282 1.55 26.92 32.44
CA ASN A 282 2.27 28.18 32.21
C ASN A 282 1.40 29.44 32.11
N ASN A 283 0.39 29.54 32.98
CA ASN A 283 -0.27 30.81 33.34
C ASN A 283 0.08 31.20 34.79
N ASN A 284 1.37 31.31 35.12
CA ASN A 284 1.79 32.04 36.31
C ASN A 284 3.10 32.83 36.11
N THR A 285 2.89 34.10 35.78
CA THR A 285 3.67 35.28 36.22
C THR A 285 5.20 35.21 36.14
N VAL A 286 5.73 36.01 35.22
CA VAL A 286 7.13 36.48 35.17
C VAL A 286 7.67 36.82 36.57
N SER A 287 8.68 36.08 37.02
CA SER A 287 9.57 36.51 38.10
C SER A 287 11.00 36.11 37.79
N PHE A 288 11.77 37.11 37.38
CA PHE A 288 13.13 37.00 36.89
C PHE A 288 14.10 36.97 38.08
N SER A 289 14.43 35.78 38.61
CA SER A 289 15.50 35.66 39.62
C SER A 289 16.38 34.42 39.47
N SER A 290 17.54 34.63 38.86
CA SER A 290 18.88 34.26 39.36
C SER A 290 18.98 33.21 40.48
N TRP A 291 19.02 31.92 40.14
CA TRP A 291 19.56 30.88 41.03
C TRP A 291 20.70 30.10 40.35
N LYS A 292 21.91 30.58 40.65
CA LYS A 292 23.16 29.85 40.83
C LYS A 292 22.96 28.34 41.02
N GLY A 293 23.66 27.54 40.20
CA GLY A 293 23.55 26.09 40.24
C GLY A 293 24.11 25.45 41.52
N LYS A 294 23.69 24.21 41.77
CA LYS A 294 24.40 23.27 42.62
C LYS A 294 24.54 21.90 41.94
N SER A 295 25.81 21.57 41.76
CA SER A 295 26.37 20.28 41.37
C SER A 295 26.02 19.15 42.37
N ARG A 296 26.24 17.90 41.91
CA ARG A 296 26.56 16.67 42.65
C ARG A 296 25.43 15.82 43.25
N TYR A 297 25.35 14.60 42.71
CA TYR A 297 25.42 13.31 43.43
C TYR A 297 24.69 13.22 44.79
N ALA A 298 23.59 12.48 44.80
CA ALA A 298 23.09 11.78 45.98
C ALA A 298 23.30 10.26 45.78
N PRO A 299 24.20 9.60 46.55
CA PRO A 299 24.37 8.15 46.51
C PRO A 299 23.29 7.43 47.35
N TYR A 300 23.27 6.10 47.26
CA TYR A 300 22.38 5.19 47.99
C TYR A 300 22.20 5.53 49.48
N ASN A 301 20.96 5.66 49.92
CA ASN A 301 20.61 5.58 51.35
C ASN A 301 20.50 4.11 51.76
N HIS A 302 21.57 3.57 52.34
CA HIS A 302 21.47 2.47 53.30
C HIS A 302 21.15 3.05 54.68
N ARG A 303 20.08 2.56 55.33
CA ARG A 303 20.15 1.95 56.67
C ARG A 303 18.78 1.54 57.24
N ASP A 304 18.68 0.24 57.51
CA ASP A 304 18.54 -0.36 58.84
C ASP A 304 17.66 0.28 59.92
N ALA A 305 16.84 -0.60 60.50
CA ALA A 305 16.56 -0.76 61.93
C ALA A 305 15.50 0.12 62.63
N ASP A 306 14.43 -0.59 63.00
CA ASP A 306 13.90 -0.73 64.37
C ASP A 306 12.66 0.06 64.84
N SER A 307 11.98 -0.61 65.79
CA SER A 307 10.98 -0.09 66.75
C SER A 307 9.55 0.21 66.27
N SER A 308 8.73 -0.85 66.30
CA SER A 308 7.45 -0.94 67.04
C SER A 308 6.35 0.13 66.88
N SER A 309 5.15 -0.29 66.48
CA SER A 309 4.00 -0.31 67.41
C SER A 309 2.77 -1.06 66.89
N ARG A 310 1.95 -1.50 67.84
CA ARG A 310 0.84 -2.45 67.77
C ARG A 310 -0.44 -1.87 67.12
N GLN A 311 -1.09 -2.64 66.26
CA GLN A 311 -2.56 -2.90 66.28
C GLN A 311 -2.85 -4.04 65.27
N SER A 312 -3.23 -5.26 65.71
CA SER A 312 -4.50 -5.69 66.30
C SER A 312 -5.63 -5.84 65.27
N GLY A 313 -6.01 -7.10 64.94
CA GLY A 313 -7.31 -7.38 64.31
C GLY A 313 -7.37 -8.57 63.34
N SER A 314 -7.93 -9.69 63.81
CA SER A 314 -8.69 -10.70 63.04
C SER A 314 -8.00 -11.67 62.05
N ARG A 315 -7.92 -12.95 62.47
CA ARG A 315 -8.55 -14.15 61.85
C ARG A 315 -9.00 -14.05 60.36
N THR A 316 -8.77 -15.03 59.48
CA THR A 316 -8.73 -16.51 59.66
C THR A 316 -7.76 -17.29 58.74
N GLU A 317 -7.02 -18.23 59.35
CA GLU A 317 -6.80 -19.64 58.95
C GLU A 317 -6.54 -20.08 57.47
N ASN A 318 -5.36 -20.70 57.31
CA ASN A 318 -5.06 -21.98 56.64
C ASN A 318 -5.43 -22.20 55.15
N VAL A 319 -4.40 -22.48 54.32
CA VAL A 319 -4.01 -23.85 53.94
C VAL A 319 -2.57 -23.87 53.42
N VAL A 320 -1.88 -24.99 53.66
CA VAL A 320 -0.46 -25.24 53.33
C VAL A 320 -0.29 -25.71 51.88
N ALA A 321 0.62 -25.10 51.12
CA ALA A 321 1.25 -25.74 49.96
C ALA A 321 2.63 -25.12 49.67
N SER A 322 3.69 -25.79 50.10
CA SER A 322 5.06 -25.49 49.66
C SER A 322 5.32 -26.24 48.35
N SER A 323 5.67 -25.53 47.27
CA SER A 323 6.42 -26.13 46.16
C SER A 323 7.19 -25.10 45.36
N ASN A 324 8.40 -25.48 44.97
CA ASN A 324 9.28 -24.71 44.11
C ASN A 324 8.59 -24.35 42.80
N ASN A 325 8.69 -23.09 42.38
CA ASN A 325 8.73 -22.78 40.97
C ASN A 325 9.86 -21.79 40.68
N HIS A 326 10.80 -22.24 39.85
CA HIS A 326 11.86 -21.38 39.34
C HIS A 326 11.21 -20.20 38.63
N SER A 327 11.59 -18.99 39.04
CA SER A 327 11.33 -17.79 38.25
C SER A 327 11.96 -18.00 36.87
N PHE A 328 11.11 -18.27 35.88
CA PHE A 328 11.53 -18.22 34.48
C PHE A 328 12.08 -16.83 34.26
N ARG A 329 13.38 -16.77 33.95
CA ARG A 329 14.05 -15.53 33.56
C ARG A 329 13.20 -14.90 32.46
N SER A 330 12.59 -13.76 32.76
CA SER A 330 11.96 -12.92 31.75
C SER A 330 13.02 -12.54 30.74
N SER A 331 13.09 -13.29 29.63
CA SER A 331 13.89 -12.92 28.46
C SER A 331 13.48 -11.51 28.10
N GLY A 332 14.41 -10.57 28.28
CA GLY A 332 14.08 -9.17 28.47
C GLY A 332 13.20 -8.66 27.34
N ALA A 333 12.10 -7.99 27.71
CA ALA A 333 11.48 -7.03 26.82
C ALA A 333 12.55 -5.99 26.48
N SER A 334 13.18 -6.17 25.31
CA SER A 334 14.24 -5.29 24.84
C SER A 334 13.70 -3.88 24.79
N SER A 335 14.51 -2.94 25.28
CA SER A 335 14.22 -1.52 25.29
C SER A 335 13.66 -1.06 23.94
N THR A 336 12.77 -0.08 24.02
CA THR A 336 12.38 0.84 22.94
C THR A 336 13.29 0.78 21.72
N ASN A 337 12.71 0.48 20.55
CA ASN A 337 13.36 0.16 19.27
C ASN A 337 14.22 1.33 18.69
N THR A 338 15.24 1.74 19.43
CA THR A 338 16.17 2.83 19.12
C THR A 338 17.13 2.35 18.03
N PRO A 339 17.15 2.98 16.84
CA PRO A 339 17.99 2.51 15.76
C PRO A 339 19.47 2.67 16.13
N ILE A 340 20.22 1.56 16.05
CA ILE A 340 21.66 1.54 16.25
C ILE A 340 22.34 2.52 15.27
N CYS A 341 23.23 3.36 15.78
CA CYS A 341 23.96 4.33 14.99
C CYS A 341 24.87 3.66 13.96
N LEU A 342 24.61 3.89 12.66
CA LEU A 342 25.40 3.41 11.51
C LEU A 342 26.86 3.90 11.47
N ILE A 343 27.30 4.75 12.41
CA ILE A 343 28.68 5.23 12.51
C ILE A 343 29.40 4.56 13.69
N CYS A 344 28.83 4.59 14.90
CA CYS A 344 29.53 4.20 16.12
C CYS A 344 28.91 3.03 16.90
N GLN A 345 27.85 2.38 16.38
CA GLN A 345 27.17 1.23 17.00
C GLN A 345 26.39 1.52 18.31
N ARG A 346 26.31 2.78 18.78
CA ARG A 346 25.56 3.15 20.00
C ARG A 346 24.11 3.56 19.69
N GLU A 347 23.27 3.61 20.72
CA GLU A 347 21.86 4.01 20.60
C GLU A 347 21.71 5.54 20.39
N HIS A 348 21.76 5.99 19.14
CA HIS A 348 21.33 7.33 18.73
C HIS A 348 21.20 7.43 17.19
N ARG A 349 20.54 8.49 16.73
CA ARG A 349 20.42 8.80 15.30
C ARG A 349 21.80 9.11 14.68
N PHE A 350 22.24 8.32 13.71
CA PHE A 350 23.55 8.50 13.07
C PHE A 350 23.75 9.90 12.44
N ALA A 351 22.67 10.57 12.04
CA ALA A 351 22.70 11.93 11.50
C ALA A 351 23.21 13.01 12.49
N THR A 352 23.25 12.70 13.80
CA THR A 352 23.80 13.58 14.85
C THR A 352 25.04 12.98 15.52
N CYS A 353 25.62 11.91 14.95
CA CYS A 353 26.78 11.24 15.52
C CYS A 353 28.07 12.03 15.24
N GLN A 354 28.75 12.45 16.31
CA GLN A 354 30.08 13.11 16.25
C GLN A 354 31.22 12.16 16.68
N GLU A 355 30.90 10.91 17.01
CA GLU A 355 31.86 9.93 17.53
C GLU A 355 32.93 9.58 16.50
N SER A 356 34.19 9.60 16.92
CA SER A 356 35.33 9.11 16.14
C SER A 356 35.61 7.62 16.36
N ILE A 357 35.06 7.01 17.42
CA ILE A 357 35.32 5.64 17.86
C ILE A 357 33.99 4.87 18.01
N THR A 358 33.95 3.59 17.60
CA THR A 358 32.78 2.71 17.74
C THR A 358 32.58 2.24 19.19
N GLN A 359 31.46 1.55 19.47
CA GLN A 359 31.25 0.87 20.74
C GLN A 359 32.32 -0.21 21.02
N ALA A 360 32.84 -0.85 19.97
CA ALA A 360 33.93 -1.82 20.06
C ALA A 360 35.34 -1.19 20.13
N GLY A 361 35.47 0.12 20.37
CA GLY A 361 36.77 0.79 20.52
C GLY A 361 37.57 1.00 19.23
N LYS A 362 37.00 0.68 18.05
CA LYS A 362 37.68 0.85 16.75
C LYS A 362 37.43 2.26 16.19
N GLN A 363 38.37 2.79 15.42
CA GLN A 363 38.15 4.06 14.71
C GLN A 363 37.01 3.89 13.69
N THR A 364 36.07 4.84 13.69
CA THR A 364 34.92 4.85 12.77
C THR A 364 35.37 5.01 11.31
N THR A 365 34.84 4.19 10.39
CA THR A 365 35.17 4.29 8.96
C THR A 365 34.30 5.30 8.21
N ALA A 366 33.15 5.67 8.78
CA ALA A 366 32.22 6.65 8.24
C ALA A 366 32.03 7.87 9.17
N LYS A 367 31.53 8.97 8.59
CA LYS A 367 30.96 10.14 9.28
C LYS A 367 29.67 10.58 8.57
N TYR A 368 28.85 11.39 9.22
CA TYR A 368 27.72 12.05 8.57
C TYR A 368 28.12 13.49 8.22
N ASP A 369 28.02 13.85 6.95
CA ASP A 369 28.50 15.14 6.42
C ASP A 369 27.63 15.58 5.24
N ASN A 370 27.31 16.87 5.12
CA ASN A 370 26.43 17.43 4.08
C ASN A 370 25.16 16.59 3.81
N ARG A 371 24.51 16.12 4.88
CA ARG A 371 23.31 15.25 4.89
C ARG A 371 23.50 13.85 4.26
N LYS A 372 24.75 13.43 4.01
CA LYS A 372 25.12 12.12 3.47
C LYS A 372 25.97 11.33 4.46
N LEU A 373 25.90 10.00 4.37
CA LEU A 373 26.88 9.13 5.02
C LEU A 373 28.12 9.08 4.12
N VAL A 374 29.29 9.41 4.63
CA VAL A 374 30.53 9.47 3.83
C VAL A 374 31.68 8.74 4.53
N ARG A 375 32.57 8.15 3.74
CA ARG A 375 33.79 7.48 4.23
C ARG A 375 34.78 8.52 4.76
N ARG A 376 35.38 8.27 5.94
CA ARG A 376 36.31 9.22 6.59
C ARG A 376 37.63 9.40 5.86
N SER A 377 38.10 8.40 5.09
CA SER A 377 39.42 8.43 4.45
C SER A 377 39.50 9.30 3.20
N ASP A 378 38.41 9.42 2.43
CA ASP A 378 38.38 10.08 1.12
C ASP A 378 37.11 10.94 0.88
N GLY A 379 36.14 10.92 1.79
CA GLY A 379 34.85 11.61 1.61
C GLY A 379 33.87 10.90 0.67
N GLY A 380 34.17 9.70 0.18
CA GLY A 380 33.30 8.96 -0.74
C GLY A 380 31.93 8.67 -0.12
N VAL A 381 30.85 8.95 -0.85
CA VAL A 381 29.47 8.75 -0.35
C VAL A 381 29.18 7.26 -0.19
N ILE A 382 28.64 6.86 0.95
CA ILE A 382 28.29 5.49 1.30
C ILE A 382 26.79 5.29 1.17
N CYS A 383 26.37 4.23 0.48
CA CYS A 383 24.95 3.90 0.33
C CYS A 383 24.32 3.48 1.67
N ILE A 384 23.31 4.24 2.11
CA ILE A 384 22.55 3.96 3.33
C ILE A 384 21.66 2.71 3.15
N ALA A 385 21.04 2.52 1.98
CA ALA A 385 20.17 1.36 1.71
C ALA A 385 20.95 0.04 1.78
N PHE A 386 22.17 0.00 1.24
CA PHE A 386 23.10 -1.12 1.37
C PHE A 386 23.42 -1.42 2.84
N ASN A 387 23.75 -0.39 3.63
CA ASN A 387 24.09 -0.57 5.05
C ASN A 387 22.92 -1.03 5.92
N LEU A 388 21.69 -0.65 5.57
CA LEU A 388 20.45 -1.12 6.20
C LEU A 388 19.97 -2.49 5.68
N ASN A 389 20.74 -3.17 4.83
CA ASN A 389 20.37 -4.43 4.16
C ASN A 389 19.06 -4.35 3.35
N ARG A 390 18.72 -3.16 2.81
CA ARG A 390 17.52 -2.91 2.00
C ARG A 390 17.84 -2.99 0.50
N LEU A 391 18.33 -4.15 0.07
CA LEU A 391 18.80 -4.36 -1.31
C LEU A 391 17.71 -4.15 -2.38
N SER A 392 16.42 -4.34 -2.03
CA SER A 392 15.28 -4.05 -2.93
C SER A 392 15.11 -2.57 -3.28
N ILE A 393 15.54 -1.66 -2.40
CA ILE A 393 15.51 -0.20 -2.63
C ILE A 393 16.81 0.27 -3.30
N CYS A 394 17.87 -0.53 -3.16
CA CYS A 394 19.19 -0.27 -3.73
C CYS A 394 19.23 -0.70 -5.20
N SER A 395 18.73 0.16 -6.10
CA SER A 395 18.90 -0.06 -7.53
C SER A 395 20.39 -0.12 -7.89
N LYS A 396 20.77 -1.00 -8.81
CA LYS A 396 22.18 -1.24 -9.21
C LYS A 396 22.85 -0.05 -9.93
N SER A 397 22.21 1.10 -9.98
CA SER A 397 22.58 2.26 -10.80
C SER A 397 22.55 3.55 -9.98
N HIS A 398 23.40 3.62 -8.95
CA HIS A 398 23.71 4.87 -8.25
C HIS A 398 25.22 4.98 -7.99
N SER A 399 25.73 6.21 -7.85
CA SER A 399 27.16 6.49 -7.65
C SER A 399 27.69 6.13 -6.26
N ASP A 400 26.82 5.95 -5.26
CA ASP A 400 27.24 5.77 -3.87
C ASP A 400 27.91 4.40 -3.64
N HIS A 401 28.98 4.37 -2.85
CA HIS A 401 29.76 3.17 -2.58
C HIS A 401 28.98 2.14 -1.73
N HIS A 402 28.95 0.89 -2.18
CA HIS A 402 28.46 -0.26 -1.42
C HIS A 402 29.56 -0.79 -0.49
N ILE A 403 29.77 -0.08 0.62
CA ILE A 403 30.72 -0.48 1.67
C ILE A 403 30.08 -0.38 3.06
N CYS A 404 30.49 -1.28 3.95
CA CYS A 404 30.08 -1.32 5.35
C CYS A 404 30.56 -0.08 6.11
N SER A 405 29.66 0.69 6.71
CA SER A 405 29.99 1.91 7.47
C SER A 405 30.63 1.66 8.84
N PHE A 406 30.78 0.39 9.25
CA PHE A 406 31.51 -0.01 10.45
C PHE A 406 32.93 -0.50 10.16
N CYS A 407 33.12 -1.36 9.16
CA CYS A 407 34.42 -2.02 8.88
C CYS A 407 35.05 -1.67 7.53
N GLY A 408 34.32 -1.01 6.61
CA GLY A 408 34.80 -0.62 5.28
C GLY A 408 34.77 -1.72 4.21
N ALA A 409 34.40 -2.96 4.54
CA ALA A 409 34.30 -4.06 3.58
C ALA A 409 33.14 -3.88 2.58
N SER A 410 33.27 -4.41 1.36
CA SER A 410 32.29 -4.29 0.28
C SER A 410 31.33 -5.48 0.15
N ASP A 411 31.53 -6.56 0.91
CA ASP A 411 30.76 -7.80 0.79
C ASP A 411 29.51 -7.85 1.69
N HIS A 412 29.29 -6.81 2.52
CA HIS A 412 28.15 -6.70 3.43
C HIS A 412 27.88 -5.25 3.87
N GLY A 413 26.64 -4.97 4.28
CA GLY A 413 26.26 -3.72 4.94
C GLY A 413 26.37 -3.78 6.47
N ALA A 414 26.40 -2.62 7.13
CA ALA A 414 26.55 -2.49 8.59
C ALA A 414 25.55 -3.31 9.43
N CYS A 415 24.29 -3.46 8.99
CA CYS A 415 23.27 -4.27 9.67
C CYS A 415 23.38 -5.80 9.41
N SER A 416 24.45 -6.27 8.76
CA SER A 416 24.70 -7.69 8.52
C SER A 416 25.31 -8.39 9.73
N ARG A 417 24.95 -9.67 9.95
CA ARG A 417 25.60 -10.60 10.90
C ARG A 417 27.09 -10.86 10.64
N LYS A 418 27.64 -10.34 9.55
CA LYS A 418 29.09 -10.35 9.28
C LYS A 418 29.84 -9.22 10.02
N CYS A 419 29.14 -8.21 10.54
CA CYS A 419 29.75 -7.02 11.15
C CYS A 419 29.32 -6.73 12.59
N ILE A 420 28.17 -7.27 12.99
CA ILE A 420 27.67 -7.31 14.37
C ILE A 420 28.07 -8.66 14.96
#